data_AF-A0A7S3KGT7-F1
#
_entry.id   AF-A0A7S3KGT7-F1
#
_cell.length_a   1.000
_cell.length_b   1.000
_cell.length_c   1.000
_cell.angle_alpha   90.00
_cell.angle_beta   90.00
_cell.angle_gamma   90.00
#
_symmetry.space_group_name_H-M   'P 1'
#
loop_
_entity.id
_entity.type
_entity.pdbx_description
1 polymer ?
#
loop_
_entity_poly.entity_id
_entity_poly.type
_entity_poly.pdbx_seq_one_letter_code
_entity_poly.pdbx_strand_id
1 'polypeptide(L)'
;EQMIRKNIRLRKEYLFKKQKEIKDTEKKLAVKKAIEEDRAVPFELRHEEKELRHQLENDDDNTLVKRSHIDDEYEEAKYKDPKVMITTSRSPSSRLMNFQKELRLIVPNSIRVNRGAYVIKGLVKIC
;
A
#
# COMPACT_ATOMS: atom_id res chain seq x y z
N GLU A 1 -20.13 9.95 -10.63
CA GLU A 1 -19.02 9.62 -11.56
C GLU A 1 -17.68 10.28 -11.22
N GLN A 2 -17.65 11.52 -10.70
CA GLN A 2 -16.40 12.21 -10.32
C GLN A 2 -15.56 11.46 -9.26
N MET A 3 -16.18 10.81 -8.27
CA MET A 3 -15.45 9.99 -7.28
C MET A 3 -14.70 8.80 -7.89
N ILE A 4 -15.29 8.11 -8.88
CA ILE A 4 -14.68 6.92 -9.50
C ILE A 4 -13.40 7.31 -10.26
N ARG A 5 -13.45 8.44 -10.98
CA ARG A 5 -12.28 8.99 -11.69
C ARG A 5 -11.17 9.40 -10.73
N LYS A 6 -11.53 10.04 -9.59
CA LYS A 6 -10.57 10.40 -8.53
C LYS A 6 -9.85 9.16 -7.98
N ASN A 7 -10.56 8.10 -7.63
CA ASN A 7 -9.94 6.89 -7.08
C ASN A 7 -9.03 6.17 -8.09
N ILE A 8 -9.42 6.13 -9.37
CA ILE A 8 -8.57 5.58 -10.44
C ILE A 8 -7.28 6.41 -10.58
N ARG A 9 -7.39 7.74 -10.55
CA ARG A 9 -6.24 8.64 -10.60
C ARG A 9 -5.29 8.41 -9.43
N LEU A 10 -5.81 8.45 -8.19
CA LEU A 10 -5.01 8.24 -6.98
C LEU A 10 -4.30 6.88 -6.99
N ARG A 11 -4.97 5.82 -7.43
CA ARG A 11 -4.36 4.49 -7.57
C ARG A 11 -3.23 4.46 -8.60
N LYS A 12 -3.40 5.12 -9.74
CA LYS A 12 -2.34 5.22 -10.77
C LYS A 12 -1.15 6.01 -10.26
N GLU A 13 -1.40 7.12 -9.56
CA GLU A 13 -0.35 7.95 -8.94
C GLU A 13 0.42 7.16 -7.88
N TYR A 14 -0.28 6.41 -7.03
CA TYR A 14 0.35 5.53 -6.04
C TYR A 14 1.26 4.49 -6.69
N LEU A 15 0.77 3.76 -7.69
CA LEU A 15 1.57 2.75 -8.39
C LEU A 15 2.80 3.37 -9.08
N PHE A 16 2.64 4.55 -9.66
CA PHE A 16 3.74 5.26 -10.30
C PHE A 16 4.80 5.71 -9.29
N LYS A 17 4.39 6.34 -8.18
CA LYS A 17 5.30 6.74 -7.09
C LYS A 17 6.06 5.54 -6.53
N LYS A 18 5.36 4.45 -6.25
CA LYS A 18 5.95 3.20 -5.76
C LYS A 18 6.99 2.63 -6.73
N GLN A 19 6.69 2.59 -8.04
CA GLN A 19 7.65 2.12 -9.03
C GLN A 19 8.89 3.02 -9.10
N LYS A 20 8.71 4.34 -9.00
CA LYS A 20 9.81 5.29 -9.00
C LYS A 20 10.68 5.13 -7.75
N GLU A 21 10.06 5.07 -6.58
CA GLU A 21 10.76 4.85 -5.30
C GLU A 21 11.56 3.55 -5.30
N ILE A 22 11.00 2.44 -5.81
CA ILE A 22 11.74 1.18 -5.91
C ILE A 22 12.99 1.35 -6.77
N LYS A 23 12.87 1.95 -7.96
CA LYS A 23 14.02 2.19 -8.84
C LYS A 23 15.06 3.11 -8.22
N ASP A 24 14.63 4.21 -7.61
CA ASP A 24 15.53 5.19 -7.00
C ASP A 24 16.26 4.57 -5.79
N THR A 25 15.57 3.77 -4.97
CA THR A 25 16.18 3.04 -3.85
C THR A 25 17.19 1.99 -4.30
N GLU A 26 16.92 1.26 -5.39
CA GLU A 26 17.85 0.28 -5.96
C GLU A 26 19.14 0.95 -6.44
N LYS A 27 19.05 2.09 -7.13
CA LYS A 27 20.20 2.89 -7.56
C LYS A 27 21.01 3.39 -6.37
N LYS A 28 20.36 3.96 -5.35
CA LYS A 28 21.02 4.45 -4.13
C LYS A 28 21.74 3.32 -3.37
N LEU A 29 21.11 2.16 -3.23
CA LEU A 29 21.71 0.98 -2.60
C LEU A 29 22.93 0.46 -3.39
N ALA A 30 22.88 0.48 -4.72
CA ALA A 30 24.01 0.07 -5.55
C ALA A 30 25.23 1.02 -5.36
N VAL A 31 24.99 2.33 -5.29
CA VAL A 31 26.05 3.33 -5.03
C VAL A 31 26.58 3.19 -3.60
N LYS A 32 25.71 3.03 -2.59
CA LYS A 32 26.13 2.82 -1.19
C LYS A 32 27.02 1.60 -1.04
N LYS A 33 26.64 0.46 -1.65
CA LYS A 33 27.47 -0.76 -1.66
C LYS A 33 28.82 -0.56 -2.34
N ALA A 34 28.86 0.15 -3.46
CA ALA A 34 30.13 0.43 -4.15
C ALA A 34 31.09 1.27 -3.29
N ILE A 35 30.55 2.24 -2.53
CA ILE A 35 31.33 3.05 -1.58
C ILE A 35 31.81 2.20 -0.40
N GLU A 36 30.96 1.35 0.18
CA GLU A 36 31.33 0.48 1.30
C GLU A 36 32.37 -0.57 0.92
N GLU A 37 32.33 -1.10 -0.30
CA GLU A 37 33.26 -2.12 -0.80
C GLU A 37 34.52 -1.53 -1.45
N ASP A 38 34.70 -0.20 -1.46
CA ASP A 38 35.77 0.52 -2.18
C ASP A 38 35.91 0.08 -3.66
N ARG A 39 34.80 -0.30 -4.31
CA ARG A 39 34.78 -0.71 -5.72
C ARG A 39 34.32 0.43 -6.62
N ALA A 40 34.75 0.39 -7.87
CA ALA A 40 34.28 1.34 -8.88
C ALA A 40 32.76 1.21 -9.10
N VAL A 41 32.06 2.35 -9.08
CA VAL A 41 30.62 2.43 -9.36
C VAL A 41 30.32 1.90 -10.77
N PRO A 42 29.21 1.14 -10.97
CA PRO A 42 28.81 0.64 -12.29
C PRO A 42 28.77 1.74 -13.35
N PHE A 43 29.19 1.42 -14.57
CA PHE A 43 29.34 2.38 -15.67
C PHE A 43 28.05 3.16 -15.97
N GLU A 44 26.88 2.50 -15.88
CA GLU A 44 25.57 3.09 -16.11
C GLU A 44 25.19 4.17 -15.08
N LEU A 45 25.75 4.10 -13.86
CA LEU A 45 25.45 5.02 -12.76
C LEU A 45 26.49 6.14 -12.64
N ARG A 46 27.61 6.09 -13.36
CA ARG A 46 28.68 7.12 -13.26
C ARG A 46 28.23 8.53 -13.65
N HIS A 47 27.28 8.65 -14.57
CA HIS A 47 26.75 9.97 -14.96
C HIS A 47 25.83 10.57 -13.88
N GLU A 48 25.05 9.72 -13.21
CA GLU A 48 24.14 10.11 -12.12
C GLU A 48 24.83 10.07 -10.74
N GLU A 49 26.08 9.61 -10.66
CA GLU A 49 26.79 9.34 -9.42
C GLU A 49 26.90 10.58 -8.54
N LYS A 50 27.23 11.73 -9.13
CA LYS A 50 27.40 12.98 -8.37
C LYS A 50 26.09 13.43 -7.71
N GLU A 51 24.96 13.25 -8.41
CA GLU A 51 23.64 13.57 -7.89
C GLU A 51 23.19 12.54 -6.84
N LEU A 52 23.42 11.25 -7.10
CA LEU A 52 23.08 10.17 -6.17
C LEU A 52 23.90 10.26 -4.88
N ARG A 53 25.19 10.64 -4.94
CA ARG A 53 26.03 10.91 -3.76
C ARG A 53 25.51 12.08 -2.94
N HIS A 54 25.17 13.20 -3.60
CA HIS A 54 24.57 14.34 -2.91
C HIS A 54 23.21 13.97 -2.28
N GLN A 55 22.39 13.16 -2.94
CA GLN A 55 21.14 12.67 -2.36
C GLN A 55 21.40 11.73 -1.17
N LEU A 56 22.39 10.84 -1.25
CA LEU A 56 22.81 9.96 -0.17
C LEU A 56 23.30 10.73 1.06
N GLU A 57 24.05 11.81 0.87
CA GLU A 57 24.51 12.69 1.96
C GLU A 57 23.35 13.38 2.69
N ASN A 58 22.23 13.63 2.00
CA ASN A 58 21.04 14.23 2.57
C ASN A 58 20.04 13.19 3.14
N ASP A 59 20.25 11.90 2.88
CA ASP A 59 19.37 10.84 3.36
C ASP A 59 19.84 10.33 4.73
N ASP A 60 18.99 10.46 5.76
CA ASP A 60 19.23 9.82 7.07
C ASP A 60 19.13 8.28 6.95
N ASP A 61 19.78 7.54 7.87
CA ASP A 61 19.73 6.05 7.92
C ASP A 61 18.28 5.49 7.94
N ASN A 62 17.34 6.24 8.49
CA ASN A 62 15.90 5.90 8.52
C ASN A 62 15.17 6.12 7.18
N THR A 63 15.71 6.95 6.29
CA THR A 63 15.15 7.23 4.95
C THR A 63 15.75 6.27 3.91
N LEU A 64 16.98 5.82 4.16
CA LEU A 64 17.67 4.79 3.39
C LEU A 64 17.01 3.41 3.50
N VAL A 65 16.54 3.05 4.70
CA VAL A 65 15.78 1.81 4.94
C VAL A 65 14.31 2.09 4.65
N LYS A 66 13.78 1.43 3.61
CA LYS A 66 12.38 1.55 3.17
C LYS A 66 11.44 1.58 4.36
N ARG A 67 10.64 2.65 4.52
CA ARG A 67 9.43 2.59 5.34
C ARG A 67 8.68 1.34 4.90
N SER A 68 8.33 0.47 5.85
CA SER A 68 7.59 -0.75 5.56
C SER A 68 6.35 -0.38 4.76
N HIS A 69 6.25 -0.90 3.54
CA HIS A 69 5.12 -0.72 2.63
C HIS A 69 3.74 -0.89 3.31
N ILE A 70 3.70 -1.68 4.38
CA ILE A 70 2.53 -1.93 5.24
C ILE A 70 1.95 -0.63 5.82
N ASP A 71 2.71 0.46 5.90
CA ASP A 71 2.29 1.68 6.61
C ASP A 71 1.71 2.79 5.72
N ASP A 72 1.84 2.73 4.40
CA ASP A 72 1.34 3.80 3.49
C ASP A 72 -0.16 3.60 3.19
N GLU A 73 -0.58 2.37 2.86
CA GLU A 73 -2.01 2.09 2.63
C GLU A 73 -2.88 2.21 3.89
N TYR A 74 -2.27 2.03 5.06
CA TYR A 74 -2.96 2.08 6.35
C TYR A 74 -2.59 3.32 7.17
N GLU A 75 -1.89 4.30 6.60
CA GLU A 75 -1.50 5.53 7.32
C GLU A 75 -2.73 6.27 7.88
N GLU A 76 -3.82 6.28 7.10
CA GLU A 76 -5.08 6.93 7.48
C GLU A 76 -5.75 6.27 8.69
N ALA A 77 -5.44 5.00 8.99
CA ALA A 77 -5.96 4.29 10.15
C ALA A 77 -5.46 4.88 11.48
N LYS A 78 -4.39 5.69 11.47
CA LYS A 78 -3.91 6.42 12.65
C LYS A 78 -4.85 7.56 13.07
N TYR A 79 -5.58 8.12 12.10
CA TYR A 79 -6.39 9.33 12.32
C TYR A 79 -7.89 9.05 12.34
N LYS A 80 -8.33 7.92 11.80
CA LYS A 80 -9.74 7.57 11.68
C LYS A 80 -9.99 6.11 12.00
N ASP A 81 -10.99 5.87 12.84
CA ASP A 81 -11.42 4.52 13.17
C ASP A 81 -11.90 3.77 11.91
N PRO A 82 -11.40 2.55 11.66
CA PRO A 82 -11.80 1.76 10.51
C PRO A 82 -13.25 1.29 10.67
N LYS A 83 -14.05 1.51 9.62
CA LYS A 83 -15.43 1.02 9.55
C LYS A 83 -15.48 -0.17 8.59
N VAL A 84 -15.59 -1.37 9.14
CA VAL A 84 -15.47 -2.61 8.37
C VAL A 84 -16.84 -3.21 8.06
N MET A 85 -17.11 -3.55 6.80
CA MET A 85 -18.32 -4.29 6.42
C MET A 85 -18.02 -5.79 6.27
N ILE A 86 -18.74 -6.62 7.02
CA ILE A 86 -18.64 -8.09 6.96
C ILE A 86 -19.83 -8.62 6.16
N THR A 87 -19.54 -9.37 5.10
CA THR A 87 -20.56 -10.01 4.24
C THR A 87 -20.21 -11.47 3.94
N THR A 88 -21.18 -12.23 3.44
CA THR A 88 -21.04 -13.66 3.13
C THR A 88 -21.01 -13.93 1.62
N SER A 89 -21.02 -15.21 1.23
CA SER A 89 -21.33 -15.66 -0.13
C SER A 89 -22.79 -15.33 -0.53
N ARG A 90 -23.13 -15.52 -1.82
CA ARG A 90 -24.44 -15.19 -2.40
C ARG A 90 -25.58 -15.99 -1.74
N SER A 91 -25.36 -17.28 -1.52
CA SER A 91 -26.25 -18.20 -0.82
C SER A 91 -25.48 -18.86 0.33
N PRO A 92 -25.42 -18.24 1.52
CA PRO A 92 -24.68 -18.79 2.65
C PRO A 92 -25.45 -19.94 3.32
N SER A 93 -24.72 -20.85 3.95
CA SER A 93 -25.32 -21.83 4.87
C SER A 93 -25.67 -21.18 6.21
N SER A 94 -26.57 -21.81 6.98
CA SER A 94 -26.93 -21.35 8.33
C SER A 94 -25.71 -21.22 9.24
N ARG A 95 -24.77 -22.17 9.15
CA ARG A 95 -23.51 -22.15 9.92
C ARG A 95 -22.62 -20.97 9.53
N LEU A 96 -22.51 -20.65 8.24
CA LEU A 96 -21.75 -19.50 7.78
C LEU A 96 -22.39 -18.17 8.24
N MET A 97 -23.72 -18.12 8.28
CA MET A 97 -24.44 -16.95 8.78
C MET A 97 -24.25 -16.75 10.29
N ASN A 98 -24.13 -17.82 11.06
CA ASN A 98 -23.77 -17.76 12.48
C ASN A 98 -22.31 -17.32 12.66
N PHE A 99 -21.37 -17.89 11.89
CA PHE A 99 -19.97 -17.46 11.91
C PHE A 99 -19.81 -15.97 11.56
N GLN A 100 -20.59 -15.45 10.61
CA GLN A 100 -20.61 -14.01 10.29
C GLN A 100 -21.01 -13.15 11.49
N LYS A 101 -21.94 -13.64 12.34
CA LYS A 101 -22.34 -12.93 13.57
C LYS A 101 -21.24 -12.95 14.61
N GLU A 102 -20.58 -14.09 14.77
CA GLU A 102 -19.43 -14.23 15.69
C GLU A 102 -18.28 -13.31 15.26
N LEU A 103 -17.95 -13.27 13.97
CA LEU A 103 -16.89 -12.41 13.43
C LEU A 103 -17.17 -10.91 13.68
N ARG A 104 -18.45 -10.50 13.60
CA ARG A 104 -18.85 -9.13 13.95
C ARG A 104 -18.56 -8.78 15.41
N LEU A 105 -18.68 -9.73 16.34
CA LEU A 105 -18.36 -9.50 17.75
C LEU A 105 -16.86 -9.35 17.97
N ILE A 106 -16.04 -10.00 17.15
CA ILE A 106 -14.57 -9.93 17.22
C ILE A 106 -14.07 -8.59 16.68
N VAL A 107 -14.60 -8.12 15.55
CA VAL A 107 -14.11 -6.90 14.89
C VAL A 107 -14.91 -5.69 15.38
N PRO A 108 -14.31 -4.75 16.15
CA PRO A 108 -14.99 -3.55 16.61
C PRO A 108 -15.36 -2.65 15.42
N ASN A 109 -16.37 -1.79 15.59
CA ASN A 109 -16.87 -0.89 14.55
C ASN A 109 -17.28 -1.58 13.23
N SER A 110 -17.60 -2.88 13.28
CA SER A 110 -18.00 -3.65 12.11
C SER A 110 -19.53 -3.68 11.89
N ILE A 111 -19.92 -3.67 10.62
CA ILE A 111 -21.30 -3.76 10.17
C ILE A 111 -21.52 -5.03 9.38
N ARG A 112 -22.59 -5.75 9.72
CA ARG A 112 -23.00 -6.98 9.03
C ARG A 112 -23.99 -6.66 7.92
N VAL A 113 -23.73 -7.13 6.70
CA VAL A 113 -24.64 -6.99 5.55
C VAL A 113 -24.89 -8.35 4.89
N ASN A 114 -26.16 -8.68 4.69
CA ASN A 114 -26.59 -9.86 3.94
C ASN A 114 -26.34 -9.63 2.45
N ARG A 115 -25.60 -10.53 1.79
CA ARG A 115 -25.26 -10.38 0.37
C ARG A 115 -26.45 -10.58 -0.57
N GLY A 116 -27.31 -11.57 -0.33
CA GLY A 116 -28.49 -11.84 -1.17
C GLY A 116 -28.18 -11.83 -2.69
N ALA A 117 -28.92 -11.03 -3.45
CA ALA A 117 -28.74 -10.87 -4.89
C ALA A 117 -27.72 -9.77 -5.29
N TYR A 118 -27.02 -9.14 -4.34
CA TYR A 118 -26.08 -8.07 -4.65
C TYR A 118 -24.89 -8.58 -5.47
N VAL A 119 -24.62 -7.89 -6.58
CA VAL A 119 -23.42 -8.07 -7.39
C VAL A 119 -22.23 -7.43 -6.66
N ILE A 120 -21.05 -8.06 -6.73
CA ILE A 120 -19.84 -7.59 -6.03
C ILE A 120 -19.51 -6.14 -6.41
N LYS A 121 -19.61 -5.78 -7.69
CA LYS A 121 -19.41 -4.40 -8.16
C LYS A 121 -20.39 -3.40 -7.53
N GLY A 122 -21.60 -3.84 -7.18
CA GLY A 122 -22.58 -3.03 -6.47
C GLY A 122 -22.20 -2.85 -5.00
N LEU A 123 -21.76 -3.92 -4.33
CA LEU A 123 -21.28 -3.85 -2.94
C LEU A 123 -20.08 -2.90 -2.79
N VAL A 124 -19.12 -2.96 -3.72
CA VAL A 124 -17.93 -2.09 -3.72
C VAL A 124 -18.28 -0.61 -3.95
N LYS A 125 -19.42 -0.30 -4.58
CA LYS A 125 -19.89 1.09 -4.75
C LYS A 125 -20.61 1.64 -3.52
N ILE A 126 -21.17 0.75 -2.69
CA ILE A 126 -21.87 1.12 -1.45
C ILE A 126 -20.86 1.35 -0.32
N CYS A 127 -19.73 0.63 -0.36
CA CYS A 127 -18.58 0.85 0.53
C CYS A 127 -17.79 2.08 0.07
#